data_AF-A0A8S0HAY0-F1
#
_entry.id   AF-A0A8S0HAY0-F1
#
_cell.length_a   1.000
_cell.length_b   1.000
_cell.length_c   1.000
_cell.angle_alpha   90.00
_cell.angle_beta   90.00
_cell.angle_gamma   90.00
#
_symmetry.space_group_name_H-M   'P 1'
#
loop_
_entity.id
_entity.type
_entity.pdbx_description
1 polymer ?
#
loop_
_entity_poly.entity_id
_entity_poly.type
_entity_poly.pdbx_seq_one_letter_code
_entity_poly.pdbx_strand_id
1 'polypeptide(L)'
;MLFREASFEVFFVLDEGRRLNDEWRDELQRRRSAFSLSQLVRREAKPKRIPASELLLRLAPTLRKKAHNYQERGMNLGELDIIAFAALKREVLDLNSHFPPPTEYLRQGWRSLSLVGPTFARVLFAHPDAPEFLRSNLGRSILFDVGISL
;
A
#
# COMPACT_ATOMS: atom_id res chain seq x y z
N MET A 1 -0.64 2.42 -14.80
CA MET A 1 -0.39 1.11 -15.43
C MET A 1 -1.72 0.60 -15.96
N LEU A 2 -1.77 0.13 -17.20
CA LEU A 2 -2.99 -0.48 -17.74
C LEU A 2 -2.90 -2.00 -17.62
N PHE A 3 -3.97 -2.64 -17.14
CA PHE A 3 -4.09 -4.09 -17.11
C PHE A 3 -5.55 -4.46 -17.30
N ARG A 4 -5.86 -5.13 -18.42
CA ARG A 4 -7.26 -5.34 -18.86
C ARG A 4 -8.01 -3.99 -18.91
N GLU A 5 -9.18 -3.89 -18.28
CA GLU A 5 -9.95 -2.65 -18.17
C GLU A 5 -9.48 -1.73 -17.02
N ALA A 6 -8.49 -2.16 -16.22
CA ALA A 6 -8.03 -1.42 -15.06
C ALA A 6 -6.99 -0.35 -15.42
N SER A 7 -7.16 0.83 -14.84
CA SER A 7 -6.27 1.98 -14.97
C SER A 7 -5.60 2.25 -13.63
N PHE A 8 -4.57 1.46 -13.35
CA PHE A 8 -3.92 1.47 -12.05
C PHE A 8 -3.06 2.70 -11.81
N GLU A 9 -3.36 3.37 -10.71
CA GLU A 9 -2.57 4.44 -10.13
C GLU A 9 -1.93 3.94 -8.83
N VAL A 10 -0.62 3.77 -8.85
CA VAL A 10 0.13 3.11 -7.77
C VAL A 10 0.87 4.15 -6.93
N PHE A 11 0.82 4.00 -5.62
CA PHE A 11 1.69 4.75 -4.71
C PHE A 11 2.14 3.92 -3.51
N PHE A 12 3.20 4.39 -2.87
CA PHE A 12 3.82 3.70 -1.74
C PHE A 12 3.43 4.36 -0.42
N VAL A 13 3.12 3.52 0.57
CA VAL A 13 2.96 3.89 1.98
C VAL A 13 4.13 3.26 2.74
N LEU A 14 5.06 4.09 3.19
CA LEU A 14 6.30 3.71 3.88
C LEU A 14 6.28 4.26 5.31
N ASP A 15 7.16 3.75 6.19
CA ASP A 15 7.35 4.37 7.51
C ASP A 15 7.85 5.81 7.36
N GLU A 16 7.54 6.63 8.37
CA GLU A 16 7.99 8.01 8.43
C GLU A 16 9.53 8.12 8.30
N GLY A 17 9.99 9.04 7.45
CA GLY A 17 11.40 9.24 7.18
C GLY A 17 12.05 8.20 6.25
N ARG A 18 11.35 7.14 5.82
CA ARG A 18 11.86 6.20 4.81
C ARG A 18 11.57 6.71 3.41
N ARG A 19 12.59 6.67 2.54
CA ARG A 19 12.42 6.85 1.09
C ARG A 19 12.70 5.55 0.36
N LEU A 20 12.00 5.37 -0.77
CA LEU A 20 12.08 4.16 -1.60
C LEU A 20 13.53 3.81 -2.01
N ASN A 21 14.42 4.80 -2.15
CA ASN A 21 15.80 4.60 -2.64
C ASN A 21 16.87 4.47 -1.54
N ASP A 22 16.52 4.67 -0.27
CA ASP A 22 17.51 4.63 0.81
C ASP A 22 17.98 3.18 1.07
N GLU A 23 17.11 2.19 0.85
CA GLU A 23 17.40 0.78 1.13
C GLU A 23 18.42 0.18 0.17
N TRP A 24 18.34 0.50 -1.13
CA TRP A 24 19.34 0.08 -2.11
C TRP A 24 20.72 0.67 -1.81
N ARG A 25 20.79 1.94 -1.37
CA ARG A 25 22.05 2.59 -1.02
C ARG A 25 22.66 1.98 0.26
N ASP A 26 21.84 1.80 1.29
CA ASP A 26 22.26 1.20 2.55
C ASP A 26 22.74 -0.24 2.38
N GLU A 27 22.09 -1.01 1.51
CA GLU A 27 22.46 -2.40 1.25
C GLU A 27 23.75 -2.52 0.43
N LEU A 28 23.94 -1.68 -0.59
CA LEU A 28 25.20 -1.59 -1.35
C LEU A 28 26.38 -1.18 -0.47
N GLN A 29 26.18 -0.21 0.41
CA GLN A 29 27.22 0.30 1.30
C GLN A 29 27.62 -0.74 2.37
N ARG A 30 26.66 -1.55 2.85
CA ARG A 30 26.93 -2.66 3.80
C ARG A 30 27.58 -3.86 3.14
N ARG A 31 27.16 -4.29 1.95
CA ARG A 31 27.84 -5.37 1.21
C ARG A 31 29.30 -5.04 0.93
N ARG A 32 29.62 -3.75 0.77
CA ARG A 32 30.99 -3.26 0.62
C ARG A 32 31.79 -3.18 1.92
N SER A 33 31.15 -3.22 3.10
CA SER A 33 31.81 -2.96 4.40
C SER A 33 31.73 -4.11 5.41
N ALA A 34 31.02 -5.21 5.12
CA ALA A 34 30.93 -6.36 6.01
C ALA A 34 32.22 -7.21 5.99
N PHE A 35 32.91 -7.28 7.14
CA PHE A 35 34.13 -8.08 7.32
C PHE A 35 33.91 -9.36 8.17
N SER A 36 32.70 -9.61 8.72
CA SER A 36 32.37 -10.87 9.40
C SER A 36 30.89 -11.28 9.30
N LEU A 37 30.63 -12.60 9.42
CA LEU A 37 29.29 -13.22 9.39
C LEU A 37 28.36 -12.74 10.52
N SER A 38 28.91 -12.35 11.67
CA SER A 38 28.14 -11.81 12.80
C SER A 38 27.63 -10.38 12.55
N GLN A 39 28.23 -9.63 11.62
CA GLN A 39 27.76 -8.30 11.19
C GLN A 39 26.57 -8.36 10.21
N LEU A 40 26.26 -9.55 9.68
CA LEU A 40 25.09 -9.80 8.83
C LEU A 40 23.82 -10.13 9.65
N VAL A 41 23.95 -10.46 10.95
CA VAL A 41 22.82 -10.80 11.80
C VAL A 41 22.08 -9.53 12.22
N ARG A 42 20.93 -9.29 11.60
CA ARG A 42 20.04 -8.19 12.00
C ARG A 42 19.33 -8.56 13.31
N ARG A 43 19.48 -7.73 14.34
CA ARG A 43 18.50 -7.63 15.43
C ARG A 43 17.37 -6.70 14.96
N GLU A 44 16.54 -7.16 14.04
CA GLU A 44 15.34 -6.41 13.69
C GLU A 44 14.36 -6.45 14.86
N ALA A 45 13.96 -5.27 15.32
CA ALA A 45 12.91 -5.16 16.32
C ALA A 45 11.64 -5.80 15.74
N LYS A 46 10.94 -6.60 16.56
CA LYS A 46 9.67 -7.21 16.14
C LYS A 46 8.71 -6.10 15.69
N PRO A 47 8.13 -6.18 14.50
CA PRO A 47 7.24 -5.14 14.02
C PRO A 47 6.00 -5.06 14.91
N LYS A 48 5.56 -3.84 15.20
CA LYS A 48 4.36 -3.56 15.99
C LYS A 48 3.11 -3.81 15.14
N ARG A 49 2.09 -4.45 15.69
CA ARG A 49 0.79 -4.55 15.03
C ARG A 49 0.06 -3.20 15.08
N ILE A 50 -0.46 -2.75 13.93
CA ILE A 50 -1.30 -1.57 13.83
C ILE A 50 -2.70 -1.96 13.33
N PRO A 51 -3.77 -1.32 13.82
CA PRO A 51 -5.11 -1.57 13.32
C PRO A 51 -5.29 -1.02 11.90
N ALA A 52 -6.27 -1.54 11.17
CA ALA A 52 -6.61 -1.13 9.82
C ALA A 52 -6.94 0.36 9.73
N SER A 53 -7.63 0.92 10.74
CA SER A 53 -7.92 2.35 10.84
C SER A 53 -6.66 3.22 10.79
N GLU A 54 -5.60 2.81 11.49
CA GLU A 54 -4.32 3.52 11.50
C GLU A 54 -3.60 3.43 10.15
N LEU A 55 -3.62 2.24 9.52
CA LEU A 55 -3.08 2.09 8.17
C LEU A 55 -3.82 3.01 7.18
N LEU A 56 -5.16 3.04 7.23
CA LEU A 56 -5.96 3.91 6.36
C LEU A 56 -5.57 5.38 6.56
N LEU A 57 -5.46 5.87 7.79
CA LEU A 57 -5.06 7.26 8.05
C LEU A 57 -3.74 7.64 7.35
N ARG A 58 -2.81 6.71 7.18
CA ARG A 58 -1.53 6.96 6.47
C ARG A 58 -1.67 7.13 4.96
N LEU A 59 -2.75 6.63 4.36
CA LEU A 59 -3.05 6.87 2.95
C LEU A 59 -3.52 8.31 2.70
N ALA A 60 -4.17 8.93 3.69
CA ALA A 60 -4.91 10.18 3.51
C ALA A 60 -4.06 11.34 2.96
N PRO A 61 -2.83 11.63 3.44
CA PRO A 61 -2.03 12.73 2.91
C PRO A 61 -1.72 12.59 1.41
N THR A 62 -1.33 11.38 0.98
CA THR A 62 -0.99 11.12 -0.42
C THR A 62 -2.23 11.14 -1.30
N LEU A 63 -3.33 10.54 -0.85
CA LEU A 63 -4.58 10.52 -1.60
C LEU A 63 -5.20 11.91 -1.75
N ARG A 64 -5.22 12.73 -0.70
CA ARG A 64 -5.70 14.13 -0.77
C ARG A 64 -4.88 14.94 -1.78
N LYS A 65 -3.55 14.83 -1.71
CA LYS A 65 -2.65 15.53 -2.64
C LYS A 65 -2.86 15.08 -4.08
N LYS A 66 -3.02 13.78 -4.32
CA LYS A 66 -3.28 13.25 -5.66
C LYS A 66 -4.64 13.68 -6.19
N ALA A 67 -5.70 13.53 -5.40
CA ALA A 67 -7.05 13.94 -5.78
C ALA A 67 -7.07 15.42 -6.20
N HIS A 68 -6.53 16.30 -5.35
CA HIS A 68 -6.41 17.73 -5.66
C HIS A 68 -5.62 17.98 -6.95
N ASN A 69 -4.40 17.46 -7.06
CA ASN A 69 -3.55 17.68 -8.23
C ASN A 69 -4.15 17.15 -9.53
N TYR A 70 -4.94 16.08 -9.47
CA TYR A 70 -5.55 15.47 -10.65
C TYR A 70 -6.81 16.23 -11.07
N GLN A 71 -7.59 16.71 -10.12
CA GLN A 71 -8.71 17.61 -10.36
C GLN A 71 -8.25 18.93 -11.01
N GLU A 72 -7.19 19.54 -10.49
CA GLU A 72 -6.59 20.76 -11.08
C GLU A 72 -6.10 20.54 -12.53
N ARG A 73 -5.79 19.29 -12.89
CA ARG A 73 -5.36 18.90 -14.24
C ARG A 73 -6.52 18.43 -15.12
N GLY A 74 -7.76 18.52 -14.65
CA GLY A 74 -8.96 18.09 -15.38
C GLY A 74 -9.07 16.58 -15.57
N MET A 75 -8.40 15.77 -14.75
CA MET A 75 -8.51 14.31 -14.85
C MET A 75 -9.77 13.79 -14.17
N ASN A 76 -10.37 12.78 -14.79
CA ASN A 76 -11.49 12.04 -14.21
C ASN A 76 -10.97 10.99 -13.20
N LEU A 77 -11.12 11.27 -11.90
CA LEU A 77 -10.75 10.33 -10.83
C LEU A 77 -11.55 9.02 -10.90
N GLY A 78 -12.77 9.08 -11.44
CA GLY A 78 -13.68 7.94 -11.58
C GLY A 78 -13.23 6.93 -12.64
N GLU A 79 -12.12 7.18 -13.33
CA GLU A 79 -11.49 6.23 -14.26
C GLU A 79 -10.26 5.56 -13.66
N LEU A 80 -9.82 5.95 -12.45
CA LEU A 80 -8.57 5.52 -11.85
C LEU A 80 -8.80 4.47 -10.75
N ASP A 81 -8.04 3.38 -10.84
CA ASP A 81 -8.01 2.29 -9.87
C ASP A 81 -6.77 2.44 -8.97
N ILE A 82 -6.96 2.82 -7.72
CA ILE A 82 -5.83 3.10 -6.84
C ILE A 82 -5.29 1.81 -6.22
N ILE A 83 -3.96 1.66 -6.23
CA ILE A 83 -3.23 0.66 -5.45
C ILE A 83 -2.28 1.37 -4.49
N ALA A 84 -2.53 1.23 -3.19
CA ALA A 84 -1.60 1.62 -2.15
C ALA A 84 -0.72 0.43 -1.76
N PHE A 85 0.57 0.49 -2.10
CA PHE A 85 1.54 -0.50 -1.67
C PHE A 85 2.09 -0.14 -0.27
N ALA A 86 1.61 -0.83 0.75
CA ALA A 86 1.96 -0.63 2.15
C ALA A 86 3.15 -1.51 2.55
N ALA A 87 4.35 -0.95 2.47
CA ALA A 87 5.60 -1.61 2.83
C ALA A 87 6.18 -1.01 4.11
N LEU A 88 5.54 -1.31 5.23
CA LEU A 88 5.96 -0.86 6.57
C LEU A 88 6.99 -1.85 7.13
N LYS A 89 8.12 -1.34 7.64
CA LYS A 89 9.22 -2.15 8.19
C LYS A 89 9.09 -2.33 9.69
N ARG A 90 8.61 -1.30 10.39
CA ARG A 90 8.48 -1.33 11.86
C ARG A 90 7.11 -1.78 12.31
N GLU A 91 6.17 -1.90 11.38
CA GLU A 91 4.77 -2.18 11.67
C GLU A 91 4.18 -3.17 10.69
N VAL A 92 3.20 -3.93 11.16
CA VAL A 92 2.44 -4.88 10.37
C VAL A 92 0.96 -4.66 10.61
N LEU A 93 0.15 -4.79 9.56
CA LEU A 93 -1.30 -4.69 9.67
C LEU A 93 -1.84 -5.83 10.54
N ASP A 94 -2.64 -5.48 11.55
CA ASP A 94 -3.48 -6.45 12.25
C ASP A 94 -4.72 -6.76 11.41
N LEU A 95 -4.69 -7.89 10.71
CA LEU A 95 -5.76 -8.31 9.82
C LEU A 95 -7.03 -8.76 10.56
N ASN A 96 -6.95 -8.98 11.88
CA ASN A 96 -8.12 -9.21 12.72
C ASN A 96 -8.85 -7.93 13.08
N SER A 97 -8.23 -6.76 12.86
CA SER A 97 -8.86 -5.48 13.14
C SER A 97 -9.92 -5.14 12.09
N HIS A 98 -10.99 -4.49 12.54
CA HIS A 98 -12.06 -4.05 11.65
C HIS A 98 -11.56 -2.94 10.71
N PHE A 99 -11.85 -3.09 9.41
CA PHE A 99 -11.65 -2.04 8.42
C PHE A 99 -12.82 -1.06 8.47
N PRO A 100 -12.63 0.18 8.94
CA PRO A 100 -13.72 1.14 8.96
C PRO A 100 -14.13 1.49 7.52
N PRO A 101 -15.39 1.92 7.31
CA PRO A 101 -15.84 2.37 5.99
C PRO A 101 -14.92 3.46 5.40
N PRO A 102 -14.42 3.31 4.16
CA PRO A 102 -13.44 4.23 3.54
C PRO A 102 -14.11 5.52 3.03
N THR A 103 -14.94 6.17 3.85
CA THR A 103 -15.83 7.26 3.43
C THR A 103 -15.07 8.48 2.89
N GLU A 104 -13.91 8.81 3.45
CA GLU A 104 -13.06 9.89 2.93
C GLU A 104 -12.64 9.61 1.48
N TYR A 105 -12.20 8.39 1.20
CA TYR A 105 -11.67 8.02 -0.12
C TYR A 105 -12.78 7.84 -1.15
N LEU A 106 -13.96 7.37 -0.74
CA LEU A 106 -15.15 7.35 -1.58
C LEU A 106 -15.55 8.77 -2.02
N ARG A 107 -15.49 9.75 -1.11
CA ARG A 107 -15.79 11.16 -1.43
C ARG A 107 -14.78 11.82 -2.37
N GLN A 108 -13.59 11.26 -2.52
CA GLN A 108 -12.60 11.76 -3.48
C GLN A 108 -12.95 11.39 -4.92
N GLY A 109 -13.78 10.35 -5.14
CA GLY A 109 -14.30 9.99 -6.47
C GLY A 109 -13.42 9.04 -7.28
N TRP A 110 -12.53 8.26 -6.64
CA TRP A 110 -11.78 7.20 -7.32
C TRP A 110 -12.69 6.06 -7.78
N ARG A 111 -12.35 5.37 -8.87
CA ARG A 111 -13.12 4.18 -9.33
C ARG A 111 -13.02 3.01 -8.36
N SER A 112 -11.83 2.79 -7.83
CA SER A 112 -11.56 1.75 -6.83
C SER A 112 -10.34 2.09 -5.98
N LEU A 113 -10.22 1.45 -4.82
CA LEU A 113 -9.05 1.55 -3.96
C LEU A 113 -8.72 0.17 -3.37
N SER A 114 -7.47 -0.25 -3.58
CA SER A 114 -6.92 -1.49 -3.07
C SER A 114 -5.66 -1.26 -2.24
N LEU A 115 -5.46 -2.09 -1.22
CA LEU A 115 -4.24 -2.19 -0.43
C LEU A 115 -3.48 -3.44 -0.85
N VAL A 116 -2.18 -3.30 -1.00
CA VAL A 116 -1.26 -4.43 -1.18
C VAL A 116 -0.11 -4.22 -0.23
N GLY A 117 0.22 -5.21 0.58
CA GLY A 117 1.42 -5.24 1.39
C GLY A 117 2.20 -6.53 1.16
N PRO A 118 3.37 -6.69 1.80
CA PRO A 118 4.15 -7.91 1.69
C PRO A 118 3.35 -9.16 2.09
N THR A 119 2.49 -9.08 3.10
CA THR A 119 1.79 -10.27 3.63
C THR A 119 0.29 -10.29 3.32
N PHE A 120 -0.23 -9.30 2.60
CA PHE A 120 -1.67 -9.21 2.37
C PHE A 120 -2.05 -8.40 1.12
N ALA A 121 -3.26 -8.62 0.64
CA ALA A 121 -3.94 -7.72 -0.29
C ALA A 121 -5.42 -7.59 0.08
N ARG A 122 -6.03 -6.43 -0.17
CA ARG A 122 -7.45 -6.18 0.11
C ARG A 122 -8.01 -5.11 -0.81
N VAL A 123 -9.17 -5.35 -1.40
CA VAL A 123 -9.96 -4.31 -2.07
C VAL A 123 -10.83 -3.60 -1.01
N LEU A 124 -10.62 -2.29 -0.83
CA LEU A 124 -11.38 -1.48 0.14
C LEU A 124 -12.75 -1.10 -0.43
N PHE A 125 -12.78 -0.66 -1.68
CA PHE A 125 -14.01 -0.42 -2.43
C PHE A 125 -13.73 -0.52 -3.93
N ALA A 126 -14.79 -0.79 -4.68
CA ALA A 126 -14.80 -0.76 -6.14
C ALA A 126 -16.22 -0.35 -6.58
N HIS A 127 -16.33 0.68 -7.42
CA HIS A 127 -17.60 1.10 -7.99
C HIS A 127 -18.14 0.08 -9.01
N PRO A 128 -19.44 0.13 -9.38
CA PRO A 128 -20.05 -0.85 -10.30
C PRO A 128 -19.39 -0.94 -11.68
N ASP A 129 -18.79 0.15 -12.13
CA ASP A 129 -18.03 0.30 -13.38
C ASP A 129 -16.55 -0.09 -13.26
N ALA A 130 -16.09 -0.45 -12.06
CA ALA A 130 -14.74 -0.97 -11.86
C ALA A 130 -14.60 -2.39 -12.47
N PRO A 131 -13.38 -2.81 -12.85
CA PRO A 131 -13.10 -4.15 -13.35
C PRO A 131 -13.66 -5.26 -12.44
N GLU A 132 -14.21 -6.32 -13.07
CA GLU A 132 -14.91 -7.40 -12.36
C GLU A 132 -14.04 -8.08 -11.30
N PHE A 133 -12.74 -8.25 -11.58
CA PHE A 133 -11.81 -8.87 -10.63
C PHE A 133 -11.59 -8.04 -9.36
N LEU A 134 -11.81 -6.72 -9.39
CA LEU A 134 -11.79 -5.88 -8.20
C LEU A 134 -13.12 -5.99 -7.45
N ARG A 135 -14.25 -5.90 -8.17
CA ARG A 135 -15.60 -6.00 -7.58
C ARG A 135 -15.84 -7.34 -6.88
N SER A 136 -15.42 -8.44 -7.50
CA SER A 136 -15.54 -9.79 -6.94
C SER A 136 -14.70 -10.03 -5.68
N ASN A 137 -13.74 -9.15 -5.37
CA ASN A 137 -12.88 -9.24 -4.19
C ASN A 137 -13.16 -8.14 -3.15
N LEU A 138 -14.26 -7.40 -3.29
CA LEU A 138 -14.63 -6.33 -2.35
C LEU A 138 -14.76 -6.87 -0.92
N GLY A 139 -14.05 -6.24 0.02
CA GLY A 139 -14.09 -6.61 1.43
C GLY A 139 -13.37 -7.92 1.78
N ARG A 140 -12.76 -8.60 0.81
CA ARG A 140 -11.94 -9.80 1.05
C ARG A 140 -10.49 -9.40 1.31
N SER A 141 -9.92 -9.90 2.39
CA SER A 141 -8.46 -9.88 2.63
C SER A 141 -7.87 -11.20 2.14
N ILE A 142 -6.84 -11.12 1.31
CA ILE A 142 -5.99 -12.24 0.92
C ILE A 142 -4.71 -12.14 1.76
N LEU A 143 -4.30 -13.26 2.33
CA LEU A 143 -3.05 -13.38 3.07
C LEU A 143 -2.03 -14.11 2.22
N PHE A 144 -0.80 -13.63 2.24
CA PHE A 144 0.32 -14.31 1.60
C PHE A 144 1.10 -15.07 2.67
N ASP A 145 1.32 -16.37 2.44
CA ASP A 145 2.21 -17.14 3.30
C ASP A 145 3.64 -16.60 3.21
N VAL A 146 4.39 -16.76 4.31
CA VAL A 146 5.79 -16.33 4.41
C VAL A 146 6.60 -17.02 3.31
N GLY A 147 7.02 -16.26 2.29
CA GLY A 147 7.78 -16.74 1.13
C GLY A 147 7.03 -16.73 -0.21
N ILE A 148 5.73 -16.43 -0.24
CA ILE A 148 4.96 -16.26 -1.50
C ILE A 148 5.03 -14.82 -2.03
N SER A 149 5.38 -13.86 -1.17
CA SER A 149 5.60 -12.47 -1.54
C SER A 149 7.09 -12.15 -1.70
N LEU A 150 7.43 -11.58 -2.86
CA LEU A 150 8.68 -10.90 -3.28
C LEU A 150 9.90 -11.06 -2.37
#